data_AF-A0A420FDP7-F1
#
_entry.id   AF-A0A420FDP7-F1
#
_cell.length_a   1.000
_cell.length_b   1.000
_cell.length_c   1.000
_cell.angle_alpha   90.00
_cell.angle_beta   90.00
_cell.angle_gamma   90.00
#
_symmetry.space_group_name_H-M   'P 1'
#
loop_
_entity.id
_entity.type
_entity.pdbx_description
1 polymer ?
#
loop_
_entity_poly.entity_id
_entity_poly.type
_entity_poly.pdbx_seq_one_letter_code
_entity_poly.pdbx_strand_id
1 'polypeptide(L)'
;MKTIIKVIVIIVILLLAFDQSRTIYKIDDNHYITVWKRLGGECIITFDKHYSIFKPSRYIETTTNNYLTIVINKESSKSNFAVLSAYDLPVKFVGYKNVDFYQPDQNDDFKKRYYINGDHLQHYLYFSIDIKEQYMSK
;
A
#
# COMPACT_ATOMS: atom_id res chain seq x y z
N MET A 1 -39.40 8.45 -12.86
CA MET A 1 -38.60 8.91 -11.69
C MET A 1 -38.25 7.80 -10.70
N LYS A 2 -39.22 7.12 -10.06
CA LYS A 2 -38.93 6.08 -9.04
C LYS A 2 -38.03 4.93 -9.55
N THR A 3 -38.21 4.49 -10.79
CA THR A 3 -37.37 3.43 -11.41
C THR A 3 -35.95 3.92 -11.70
N ILE A 4 -35.79 5.16 -12.18
CA ILE A 4 -34.48 5.75 -12.46
C ILE A 4 -33.68 5.91 -11.16
N ILE A 5 -34.31 6.37 -10.09
CA ILE A 5 -33.67 6.51 -8.76
C ILE A 5 -33.19 5.14 -8.27
N LYS A 6 -34.00 4.08 -8.40
CA LYS A 6 -33.59 2.72 -8.02
C LYS A 6 -32.37 2.23 -8.80
N VAL A 7 -32.31 2.49 -10.11
CA VAL A 7 -31.17 2.11 -10.95
C VAL A 7 -29.90 2.87 -10.53
N ILE A 8 -30.00 4.18 -10.28
CA ILE A 8 -28.85 4.98 -9.81
C ILE A 8 -28.33 4.44 -8.47
N VAL A 9 -29.23 4.15 -7.52
CA VAL A 9 -28.84 3.59 -6.21
C VAL A 9 -28.11 2.26 -6.37
N ILE A 10 -28.60 1.36 -7.24
CA ILE A 10 -27.93 0.08 -7.51
C ILE A 10 -26.53 0.30 -8.10
N ILE A 11 -26.39 1.20 -9.07
CA ILE A 11 -25.07 1.52 -9.66
C ILE A 11 -24.12 2.05 -8.61
N VAL A 12 -24.57 2.97 -7.74
CA VAL A 12 -23.74 3.50 -6.65
C VAL A 12 -23.31 2.39 -5.69
N ILE A 13 -24.20 1.47 -5.31
CA ILE A 13 -23.87 0.34 -4.44
C ILE A 13 -22.83 -0.58 -5.11
N LEU A 14 -22.98 -0.87 -6.40
CA LEU A 14 -22.03 -1.70 -7.15
C LEU A 14 -20.65 -1.02 -7.27
N LEU A 15 -20.61 0.28 -7.55
CA LEU A 15 -19.36 1.05 -7.58
C LEU A 15 -18.67 1.07 -6.23
N LEU A 16 -19.43 1.24 -5.14
CA LEU A 16 -18.90 1.14 -3.79
C LEU A 16 -18.34 -0.26 -3.54
N ALA A 17 -19.08 -1.32 -3.87
CA ALA A 17 -18.63 -2.70 -3.67
C ALA A 17 -17.32 -3.01 -4.42
N PHE A 18 -17.18 -2.54 -5.66
CA PHE A 18 -15.95 -2.71 -6.44
C PHE A 18 -14.77 -1.93 -5.84
N ASP A 19 -15.01 -0.67 -5.45
CA ASP A 19 -14.02 0.18 -4.79
C ASP A 19 -13.60 -0.37 -3.41
N GLN A 20 -14.39 -1.25 -2.77
CA GLN A 20 -14.02 -1.89 -1.51
C GLN A 20 -13.08 -3.10 -1.67
N SER A 21 -12.64 -3.46 -2.88
CA SER A 21 -11.71 -4.58 -3.08
C SER A 21 -10.36 -4.29 -2.39
N ARG A 22 -10.04 -5.09 -1.37
CA ARG A 22 -8.82 -4.96 -0.57
C ARG A 22 -8.16 -6.32 -0.43
N THR A 23 -6.84 -6.35 -0.48
CA THR A 23 -6.06 -7.55 -0.18
C THR A 23 -5.31 -7.32 1.13
N ILE A 24 -5.41 -8.27 2.05
CA ILE A 24 -4.72 -8.22 3.35
C ILE A 24 -3.65 -9.31 3.34
N TYR A 25 -2.40 -8.88 3.48
CA TYR A 25 -1.23 -9.74 3.55
C TYR A 25 -0.82 -9.90 5.01
N LYS A 26 -0.55 -11.13 5.43
CA LYS A 26 0.07 -11.43 6.73
C LYS A 26 1.58 -11.56 6.49
N ILE A 27 2.38 -10.68 7.10
CA ILE A 27 3.85 -10.74 6.99
C ILE A 27 4.43 -11.69 8.05
N ASP A 28 3.95 -11.57 9.28
CA ASP A 28 4.22 -12.47 10.40
C ASP A 28 2.98 -12.57 11.30
N ASP A 29 3.09 -13.16 12.50
CA ASP A 29 1.96 -13.35 13.41
C ASP A 29 1.26 -12.05 13.86
N ASN A 30 2.00 -10.94 13.92
CA ASN A 30 1.53 -9.67 14.48
C ASN A 30 1.47 -8.53 13.44
N HIS A 31 2.05 -8.72 12.26
CA HIS A 31 2.18 -7.69 11.23
C HIS A 31 1.38 -8.04 9.99
N TYR A 32 0.55 -7.08 9.59
CA TYR A 32 -0.33 -7.19 8.43
C TYR A 32 -0.15 -5.97 7.55
N ILE A 33 -0.33 -6.15 6.26
CA ILE A 33 -0.39 -5.07 5.29
C ILE A 33 -1.71 -5.15 4.56
N THR A 34 -2.48 -4.06 4.54
CA THR A 34 -3.64 -3.95 3.65
C THR A 34 -3.24 -3.15 2.42
N VAL A 35 -3.55 -3.69 1.25
CA VAL A 35 -3.39 -3.02 -0.04
C VAL A 35 -4.79 -2.82 -0.61
N TRP A 36 -5.13 -1.56 -0.85
CA TRP A 36 -6.45 -1.13 -1.27
C TRP A 36 -6.35 -0.35 -2.57
N LYS A 37 -6.61 -1.04 -3.69
CA LYS A 37 -6.70 -0.44 -5.02
C LYS A 37 -8.07 0.21 -5.15
N ARG A 38 -8.09 1.50 -5.43
CA ARG A 38 -9.30 2.34 -5.49
C ARG A 38 -9.68 2.59 -6.94
N LEU A 39 -10.97 2.80 -7.19
CA LEU A 39 -11.42 3.35 -8.46
C LEU A 39 -10.82 4.74 -8.67
N GLY A 40 -10.27 4.99 -9.87
CA GLY A 40 -9.59 6.24 -10.20
C GLY A 40 -8.06 6.17 -10.17
N GLY A 41 -7.48 4.98 -10.00
CA GLY A 41 -6.05 4.76 -10.16
C GLY A 41 -5.20 5.00 -8.91
N GLU A 42 -5.84 5.30 -7.77
CA GLU A 42 -5.20 5.42 -6.45
C GLU A 42 -5.03 4.04 -5.80
N CYS A 43 -3.94 3.85 -5.06
CA CYS A 43 -3.71 2.70 -4.20
C CYS A 43 -3.33 3.17 -2.80
N ILE A 44 -4.00 2.63 -1.79
CA ILE A 44 -3.77 2.92 -0.38
C ILE A 44 -3.16 1.69 0.28
N ILE A 45 -2.05 1.86 0.99
CA ILE A 45 -1.37 0.80 1.73
C ILE A 45 -1.31 1.17 3.21
N THR A 46 -1.64 0.21 4.08
CA THR A 46 -1.58 0.36 5.55
C THR A 46 -0.81 -0.80 6.20
N PHE A 47 -0.35 -0.60 7.43
CA PHE A 47 0.35 -1.61 8.24
C PHE A 47 -0.55 -2.31 9.25
N ASP A 48 -1.86 -2.30 9.02
CA ASP A 48 -2.88 -2.91 9.86
C ASP A 48 -3.91 -3.60 8.97
N LYS A 49 -4.70 -4.51 9.57
CA LYS A 49 -5.90 -5.02 8.90
C LYS A 49 -6.92 -3.88 8.80
N HIS A 50 -7.19 -3.41 7.60
CA HIS A 50 -8.13 -2.30 7.37
C HIS A 50 -9.42 -2.80 6.71
N TYR A 51 -10.49 -2.84 7.50
CA TYR A 51 -11.82 -3.28 7.05
C TYR A 51 -12.83 -2.12 6.91
N SER A 52 -12.46 -0.91 7.35
CA SER A 52 -13.37 0.24 7.34
C SER A 52 -13.54 0.79 5.92
N ILE A 53 -14.75 1.28 5.61
CA ILE A 53 -15.07 1.93 4.34
C ILE A 53 -14.34 3.27 4.14
N PHE A 54 -13.90 3.90 5.22
CA PHE A 54 -13.25 5.21 5.19
C PHE A 54 -11.74 5.08 4.98
N LYS A 55 -11.10 6.12 4.41
CA LYS A 55 -9.64 6.19 4.37
C LYS A 55 -9.09 6.12 5.81
N PRO A 56 -8.07 5.30 6.07
CA PRO A 56 -7.39 5.26 7.36
C PRO A 56 -6.70 6.61 7.66
N SER A 57 -6.41 6.87 8.94
CA SER A 57 -5.69 8.09 9.35
C SER A 57 -4.18 8.04 9.06
N ARG A 58 -3.63 6.83 8.87
CA ARG A 58 -2.23 6.58 8.52
C ARG A 58 -2.16 5.64 7.34
N TYR A 59 -1.54 6.08 6.24
CA TYR A 59 -1.41 5.28 5.03
C TYR A 59 -0.35 5.82 4.07
N ILE A 60 0.07 4.93 3.17
CA ILE A 60 0.86 5.25 1.98
C ILE A 60 -0.12 5.34 0.81
N GLU A 61 -0.06 6.41 0.03
CA GLU A 61 -0.82 6.58 -1.20
C GLU A 61 0.13 6.49 -2.39
N THR A 62 -0.22 5.72 -3.40
CA THR A 62 0.51 5.68 -4.67
C THR A 62 -0.44 5.33 -5.80
N THR A 63 0.07 5.18 -7.03
CA THR A 63 -0.72 4.80 -8.19
C THR A 63 -0.87 3.28 -8.31
N THR A 64 -1.89 2.83 -9.05
CA THR A 64 -2.19 1.41 -9.32
C THR A 64 -1.26 0.76 -10.35
N ASN A 65 -0.16 1.40 -10.72
CA ASN A 65 0.84 0.90 -11.66
C ASN A 65 2.27 1.00 -11.11
N ASN A 66 2.40 1.10 -9.78
CA ASN A 66 3.70 1.17 -9.11
C ASN A 66 4.18 -0.20 -8.59
N TYR A 67 5.47 -0.33 -8.32
CA TYR A 67 6.04 -1.42 -7.56
C TYR A 67 6.77 -0.84 -6.35
N LEU A 68 6.34 -1.26 -5.16
CA LEU A 68 6.89 -0.78 -3.90
C LEU A 68 7.56 -1.91 -3.14
N THR A 69 8.70 -1.61 -2.52
CA THR A 69 9.31 -2.45 -1.48
C THR A 69 9.32 -1.67 -0.17
N ILE A 70 8.76 -2.27 0.87
CA ILE A 70 8.59 -1.71 2.19
C ILE A 70 9.42 -2.52 3.18
N VAL A 71 10.23 -1.82 3.99
CA VAL A 71 11.03 -2.40 5.07
C VAL A 71 10.55 -1.83 6.39
N ILE A 72 10.04 -2.69 7.27
CA ILE A 72 9.43 -2.31 8.54
C ILE A 72 10.32 -2.82 9.66
N ASN A 73 10.71 -1.95 10.60
CA ASN A 73 11.41 -2.38 11.81
C ASN A 73 10.42 -3.12 12.74
N LYS A 74 10.73 -4.35 13.15
CA LYS A 74 9.89 -5.20 14.02
C LYS A 74 9.74 -4.65 15.43
N GLU A 75 10.78 -4.00 15.95
CA GLU A 75 10.87 -3.54 17.34
C GLU A 75 10.37 -2.11 17.50
N SER A 76 10.46 -1.31 16.44
CA SER A 76 9.89 0.03 16.43
C SER A 76 8.43 -0.04 16.03
N SER A 77 7.61 0.80 16.67
CA SER A 77 6.25 1.05 16.21
C SER A 77 6.20 1.30 14.70
N LYS A 78 5.07 0.96 14.06
CA LYS A 78 4.71 1.09 12.63
C LYS A 78 4.92 2.49 12.00
N SER A 79 5.64 3.38 12.67
CA SER A 79 6.01 4.73 12.28
C SER A 79 7.47 4.90 11.86
N ASN A 80 8.34 3.88 11.98
CA ASN A 80 9.71 3.90 11.44
C ASN A 80 9.87 2.78 10.41
N PHE A 81 9.82 3.14 9.13
CA PHE A 81 9.92 2.20 8.02
C PHE A 81 10.54 2.91 6.81
N ALA A 82 11.00 2.12 5.87
CA ALA A 82 11.51 2.59 4.60
C ALA A 82 10.64 2.10 3.44
N VAL A 83 10.57 2.90 2.38
CA VAL A 83 9.89 2.55 1.15
C VAL A 83 10.79 2.86 -0.04
N LEU A 84 11.00 1.87 -0.90
CA LEU A 84 11.58 2.04 -2.21
C LEU A 84 10.48 1.96 -3.27
N SER A 85 10.38 2.99 -4.11
CA SER A 85 9.60 2.95 -5.34
C SER A 85 10.49 2.49 -6.49
N ALA A 86 10.08 1.45 -7.22
CA ALA A 86 10.85 0.99 -8.39
C ALA A 86 10.63 1.87 -9.62
N TYR A 87 9.59 2.70 -9.62
CA TYR A 87 9.32 3.68 -10.67
C TYR A 87 9.30 5.09 -10.07
N ASP A 88 9.60 6.10 -10.90
CA ASP A 88 9.47 7.51 -10.54
C ASP A 88 7.99 7.94 -10.60
N LEU A 89 7.21 7.34 -9.70
CA LEU A 89 5.77 7.55 -9.57
C LEU A 89 5.46 8.16 -8.20
N PRO A 90 4.38 8.96 -8.09
CA PRO A 90 4.04 9.60 -6.83
C PRO A 90 3.83 8.59 -5.70
N VAL A 91 4.49 8.84 -4.57
CA VAL A 91 4.26 8.17 -3.30
C VAL A 91 4.07 9.23 -2.22
N LYS A 92 2.95 9.17 -1.51
CA LYS A 92 2.60 10.09 -0.44
C LYS A 92 2.43 9.35 0.88
N PHE A 93 2.95 9.92 1.95
CA PHE A 93 2.84 9.38 3.31
C PHE A 93 1.90 10.26 4.12
N VAL A 94 0.79 9.69 4.58
CA VAL A 94 -0.21 10.40 5.39
C VAL A 94 -0.15 9.89 6.82
N GLY A 95 -0.01 10.81 7.78
CA GLY A 95 0.00 10.50 9.22
C GLY A 95 1.28 9.81 9.72
N TYR A 96 2.28 9.60 8.87
CA TYR A 96 3.61 9.12 9.24
C TYR A 96 4.58 10.29 9.38
N LYS A 97 5.45 10.24 10.40
CA LYS A 97 6.43 11.30 10.70
C LYS A 97 7.84 10.95 10.24
N ASN A 98 8.23 9.68 10.34
CA ASN A 98 9.58 9.21 10.04
C ASN A 98 9.52 8.12 8.96
N VAL A 99 9.68 8.52 7.70
CA VAL A 99 9.71 7.59 6.58
C VAL A 99 10.97 7.84 5.77
N ASP A 100 11.79 6.80 5.64
CA ASP A 100 12.92 6.83 4.72
C ASP A 100 12.41 6.43 3.34
N PHE A 101 12.18 7.41 2.46
CA PHE A 101 11.72 7.16 1.10
C PHE A 101 12.87 7.18 0.10
N TYR A 102 12.90 6.17 -0.77
CA TYR A 102 13.92 5.96 -1.79
C TYR A 102 13.27 5.92 -3.17
N GLN A 103 13.86 6.68 -4.09
CA GLN A 103 13.51 6.68 -5.50
C GLN A 103 14.32 5.62 -6.28
N PRO A 104 13.96 5.32 -7.55
CA PRO A 104 14.60 4.25 -8.31
C PRO A 104 16.12 4.38 -8.44
N ASP A 105 16.62 5.60 -8.57
CA ASP A 105 18.05 5.92 -8.66
C ASP A 105 18.82 5.69 -7.34
N GLN A 106 18.10 5.57 -6.22
CA GLN A 106 18.65 5.31 -4.88
C GLN A 106 18.54 3.83 -4.48
N ASN A 107 18.23 2.94 -5.41
CA ASN A 107 18.08 1.50 -5.14
C ASN A 107 19.34 0.87 -4.55
N ASP A 108 20.53 1.29 -5.00
CA ASP A 108 21.79 0.75 -4.49
C ASP A 108 22.04 1.17 -3.03
N ASP A 109 21.72 2.42 -2.68
CA ASP A 109 21.77 2.89 -1.29
C ASP A 109 20.78 2.16 -0.40
N PHE A 110 19.56 1.94 -0.90
CA PHE A 110 18.53 1.17 -0.22
C PHE A 110 19.00 -0.29 0.04
N LYS A 111 19.55 -0.96 -0.98
CA LYS A 111 20.11 -2.31 -0.84
C LYS A 111 21.27 -2.36 0.14
N LYS A 112 22.20 -1.39 0.04
CA LYS A 112 23.34 -1.30 0.95
C LYS A 112 22.88 -1.20 2.40
N ARG A 113 21.88 -0.37 2.67
CA ARG A 113 21.36 -0.15 4.02
C ARG A 113 20.56 -1.32 4.57
N TYR A 114 19.66 -1.92 3.79
CA TYR A 114 18.69 -2.89 4.31
C TYR A 114 18.98 -4.36 3.97
N TYR A 115 19.91 -4.65 3.05
CA TYR A 115 20.20 -6.03 2.61
C TYR A 115 21.66 -6.45 2.78
N ILE A 116 22.62 -5.54 2.57
CA ILE A 116 24.05 -5.90 2.51
C ILE A 116 24.74 -5.83 3.89
N ASN A 117 24.38 -4.86 4.73
CA ASN A 117 24.93 -4.77 6.09
C ASN A 117 24.26 -5.84 6.97
N GLY A 118 25.02 -6.86 7.38
CA GLY A 118 24.53 -8.20 7.77
C GLY A 118 23.70 -8.37 9.05
N ASP A 119 23.54 -7.35 9.89
CA ASP A 119 22.82 -7.47 11.19
C ASP A 119 21.29 -7.28 11.09
N HIS A 120 20.74 -7.10 9.88
CA HIS A 120 19.40 -6.52 9.70
C HIS A 120 18.25 -7.52 9.49
N LEU A 121 18.53 -8.77 9.07
CA LEU A 121 17.46 -9.74 8.74
C LEU A 121 16.58 -10.12 9.94
N GLN A 122 17.12 -10.05 11.17
CA GLN A 122 16.32 -10.37 12.36
C GLN A 122 15.42 -9.22 12.81
N HIS A 123 15.79 -7.95 12.54
CA HIS A 123 15.08 -6.77 13.03
C HIS A 123 14.08 -6.17 12.04
N TYR A 124 14.11 -6.55 10.77
CA TYR A 124 13.20 -6.01 9.75
C TYR A 124 12.25 -7.05 9.15
N LEU A 125 11.08 -6.57 8.75
CA LEU A 125 10.12 -7.24 7.90
C LEU A 125 10.18 -6.61 6.52
N TYR A 126 10.11 -7.45 5.49
CA TYR A 126 10.19 -7.03 4.10
C TYR A 126 8.88 -7.37 3.41
N PHE A 127 8.34 -6.40 2.68
CA PHE A 127 7.15 -6.59 1.88
C PHE A 127 7.30 -5.87 0.55
N SER A 128 7.28 -6.63 -0.54
CA SER A 128 7.27 -6.07 -1.89
C SER A 128 5.96 -6.38 -2.58
N ILE A 129 5.44 -5.40 -3.31
CA ILE A 129 4.19 -5.56 -4.06
C ILE A 129 4.28 -4.88 -5.43
N ASP A 130 3.89 -5.64 -6.45
CA ASP A 130 3.50 -5.09 -7.74
C ASP A 130 2.02 -4.67 -7.68
N ILE A 131 1.78 -3.36 -7.75
CA ILE A 131 0.46 -2.76 -7.61
C ILE A 131 -0.27 -2.76 -8.96
N LYS A 132 0.37 -3.16 -10.06
CA LYS A 132 -0.22 -3.18 -11.40
C LYS A 132 -1.65 -3.71 -11.41
N GLU A 133 -2.57 -2.88 -11.90
CA GLU A 133 -3.94 -3.26 -12.17
C GLU A 133 -3.93 -4.34 -13.27
N GLN A 134 -4.31 -5.57 -12.93
CA GLN A 134 -4.55 -6.58 -13.94
C GLN A 134 -5.89 -6.23 -14.59
N TYR A 135 -5.86 -5.51 -15.71
CA TYR A 135 -7.00 -5.46 -16.59
C TYR A 135 -7.30 -6.92 -16.98
N MET A 136 -8.50 -7.41 -16.63
CA MET A 136 -9.01 -8.65 -17.20
C MET A 136 -8.88 -8.50 -18.71
N SER A 137 -7.97 -9.25 -19.33
CA SER A 137 -7.89 -9.32 -20.78
C SER A 137 -9.26 -9.78 -21.26
N LYS A 138 -9.94 -8.92 -22.03
CA LYS A 138 -11.20 -9.26 -22.69
C LYS A 138 -11.01 -10.45 -23.62
#